data_AF-A0A0M0BVH0-F1
#
_entry.id   AF-A0A0M0BVH0-F1
#
_cell.length_a   1.000
_cell.length_b   1.000
_cell.length_c   1.000
_cell.angle_alpha   90.00
_cell.angle_beta   90.00
_cell.angle_gamma   90.00
#
_symmetry.space_group_name_H-M   'P 1'
#
loop_
_entity.id
_entity.type
_entity.pdbx_description
1 polymer ?
#
loop_
_entity_poly.entity_id
_entity_poly.type
_entity_poly.pdbx_seq_one_letter_code
_entity_poly.pdbx_strand_id
1 'polypeptide(L)'
;MVKKSFHLIAITLALIFAVMAIITVNAQERLYHIDHEWVKIWISQDGTIDLFYDMSLALDSGREINYVFIGQPQRDFTIGEAVDQHGHSLTTSDASSGSDYRVQVNLFEPLQAGQTARFNLTTNVASMLWEDMQNEGNVGMQFTPTWWEQANVKDLRILVILPEGVSSEMVKTTEVLWNNTLVEDGRVGVYWEAQNLSPDERYPVGVSFPADYVQNYNTQPTGIIAFFQDYGLILVASVFGAIIMVAVVYTARKKAYLSPQVSMETLGIKRGLTAVEASYLLDMKPTQIVTEILYSLLKKRAVWVQAASPVLKLRVMPLFENKTGTNEKPLRYYEIDFLHALKDDGSLDEGKLAHTVIFLRDTVEQKLQGYSRRDTEDYYRKIVTKAWMQVEQAGTVDLTSKAYDEQLLWLMLDPNYRSRTETTFRNRTFDPSPLWFWYWYGYRHYNPHPTYKPNIDAPAEAPKPPTIPGAEFANNIATAVEKTSSNIVTDIEKFANAIIPMQPQKASHAPARRESGCVCACAACACACACVSCACACAGGGVG
;
A
#
# COMPACT_ATOMS: atom_id res chain seq x y z
N MET A 1 -7.93 13.63 -3.09
CA MET A 1 -7.40 12.29 -2.70
C MET A 1 -7.96 11.72 -1.41
N VAL A 2 -8.66 12.51 -0.56
CA VAL A 2 -9.17 12.06 0.77
C VAL A 2 -10.44 11.18 0.71
N LYS A 3 -11.25 11.26 -0.35
CA LYS A 3 -12.51 10.50 -0.44
C LYS A 3 -12.34 9.00 -0.71
N LYS A 4 -11.22 8.57 -1.31
CA LYS A 4 -10.98 7.13 -1.61
C LYS A 4 -10.42 6.36 -0.42
N SER A 5 -9.65 7.01 0.45
CA SER A 5 -9.15 6.41 1.69
C SER A 5 -10.27 6.18 2.70
N PHE A 6 -11.29 7.05 2.76
CA PHE A 6 -12.42 6.89 3.69
C PHE A 6 -13.27 5.65 3.41
N HIS A 7 -13.49 5.31 2.14
CA HIS A 7 -14.24 4.10 1.77
C HIS A 7 -13.45 2.82 2.07
N LEU A 8 -12.12 2.83 1.92
CA LEU A 8 -11.29 1.67 2.25
C LEU A 8 -11.24 1.41 3.76
N ILE A 9 -11.16 2.48 4.55
CA ILE A 9 -11.17 2.42 6.03
C ILE A 9 -12.54 1.97 6.54
N ALA A 10 -13.64 2.46 5.94
CA ALA A 10 -14.99 2.03 6.34
C ALA A 10 -15.24 0.54 6.04
N ILE A 11 -14.74 0.03 4.91
CA ILE A 11 -14.85 -1.40 4.56
C ILE A 11 -14.00 -2.26 5.49
N THR A 12 -12.79 -1.82 5.86
CA THR A 12 -11.94 -2.55 6.82
C THR A 12 -12.50 -2.51 8.24
N LEU A 13 -13.03 -1.37 8.71
CA LEU A 13 -13.73 -1.31 10.01
C LEU A 13 -14.98 -2.17 10.04
N ALA A 14 -15.77 -2.20 8.96
CA ALA A 14 -16.93 -3.07 8.86
C ALA A 14 -16.55 -4.56 8.85
N LEU A 15 -15.42 -4.92 8.22
CA LEU A 15 -14.90 -6.29 8.23
C LEU A 15 -14.41 -6.69 9.63
N ILE A 16 -13.73 -5.79 10.36
CA ILE A 16 -13.28 -6.02 11.74
C ILE A 16 -14.48 -6.13 12.70
N PHE A 17 -15.52 -5.32 12.50
CA PHE A 17 -16.74 -5.38 13.30
C PHE A 17 -17.56 -6.65 13.02
N ALA A 18 -17.54 -7.15 11.78
CA ALA A 18 -18.15 -8.43 11.41
C ALA A 18 -17.40 -9.63 12.00
N VAL A 19 -16.07 -9.56 12.13
CA VAL A 19 -15.26 -10.60 12.81
C VAL A 19 -15.48 -10.60 14.32
N MET A 20 -15.71 -9.43 14.95
CA MET A 20 -16.02 -9.34 16.38
C MET A 20 -17.47 -9.70 16.76
N ALA A 21 -18.38 -9.84 15.78
CA ALA A 21 -19.76 -10.27 16.01
C ALA A 21 -19.93 -11.80 16.05
N ILE A 22 -18.85 -12.57 15.90
CA ILE A 22 -18.83 -14.01 16.16
C ILE A 22 -18.59 -14.20 17.66
N ILE A 23 -19.56 -13.79 18.47
CA ILE A 23 -19.58 -14.12 19.89
C ILE A 23 -20.30 -15.46 19.99
N THR A 24 -19.64 -16.42 20.62
CA THR A 24 -20.20 -17.73 20.94
C THR A 24 -21.52 -17.53 21.69
N VAL A 25 -22.59 -18.09 21.15
CA VAL A 25 -23.84 -18.25 21.91
C VAL A 25 -23.54 -19.32 22.95
N ASN A 26 -23.17 -18.91 24.16
CA ASN A 26 -23.10 -19.85 25.28
C ASN A 26 -24.52 -20.36 25.54
N ALA A 27 -24.75 -21.62 25.20
CA ALA A 27 -25.86 -22.40 25.71
C ALA A 27 -25.82 -22.35 27.25
N GLN A 28 -26.98 -22.42 27.91
CA GLN A 28 -27.06 -22.48 29.37
C GLN A 28 -26.05 -23.52 29.91
N GLU A 29 -25.02 -23.06 30.62
CA GLU A 29 -23.94 -23.92 31.11
C GLU A 29 -24.53 -24.95 32.08
N ARG A 30 -24.48 -26.22 31.68
CA ARG A 30 -24.69 -27.36 32.57
C ARG A 30 -23.42 -27.48 33.41
N LEU A 31 -23.56 -27.59 34.73
CA LEU A 31 -22.45 -27.88 35.63
C LEU A 31 -22.52 -29.37 35.98
N TYR A 32 -21.52 -30.13 35.56
CA TYR A 32 -21.40 -31.56 35.81
C TYR A 32 -19.94 -31.94 35.97
N HIS A 33 -19.69 -33.08 36.58
CA HIS A 33 -18.35 -33.63 36.75
C HIS A 33 -18.35 -35.15 36.54
N ILE A 34 -17.18 -35.68 36.23
CA ILE A 34 -16.96 -37.12 36.11
C ILE A 34 -16.38 -37.61 37.45
N ASP A 35 -17.13 -38.44 38.16
CA ASP A 35 -16.70 -39.03 39.43
C ASP A 35 -15.57 -40.01 39.21
N HIS A 36 -15.71 -40.87 38.20
CA HIS A 36 -14.62 -41.73 37.76
C HIS A 36 -14.70 -42.04 36.27
N GLU A 37 -13.53 -42.19 35.67
CA GLU A 37 -13.33 -42.67 34.31
C GLU A 37 -12.27 -43.77 34.37
N TRP A 38 -12.72 -45.02 34.30
CA TRP A 38 -11.84 -46.18 34.35
C TRP A 38 -11.78 -46.83 32.99
N VAL A 39 -10.58 -46.87 32.44
CA VAL A 39 -10.30 -47.41 31.12
C VAL A 39 -9.51 -48.69 31.25
N LYS A 40 -9.96 -49.72 30.53
CA LYS A 40 -9.23 -50.97 30.39
C LYS A 40 -9.05 -51.29 28.92
N ILE A 41 -7.83 -51.64 28.54
CA ILE A 41 -7.45 -51.94 27.17
C ILE A 41 -6.85 -53.32 27.13
N TRP A 42 -7.36 -54.20 26.27
CA TRP A 42 -6.71 -55.47 25.96
C TRP A 42 -6.13 -55.42 24.56
N ILE A 43 -4.83 -55.67 24.45
CA ILE A 43 -4.17 -55.79 23.15
C ILE A 43 -4.23 -57.25 22.70
N SER A 44 -4.86 -57.47 21.54
CA SER A 44 -5.00 -58.77 20.92
C SER A 44 -3.80 -59.09 20.01
N GLN A 45 -3.49 -60.38 19.84
CA GLN A 45 -2.41 -60.82 18.95
C GLN A 45 -2.64 -60.45 17.48
N ASP A 46 -3.89 -60.23 17.06
CA ASP A 46 -4.24 -59.82 15.70
C ASP A 46 -3.98 -58.33 15.42
N GLY A 47 -3.57 -57.55 16.44
CA GLY A 47 -3.29 -56.13 16.34
C GLY A 47 -4.47 -55.20 16.63
N THR A 48 -5.64 -55.76 16.96
CA THR A 48 -6.79 -54.99 17.46
C THR A 48 -6.70 -54.76 18.97
N ILE A 49 -7.47 -53.80 19.47
CA ILE A 49 -7.65 -53.60 20.91
C ILE A 49 -9.12 -53.70 21.29
N ASP A 50 -9.40 -54.30 22.45
CA ASP A 50 -10.69 -54.12 23.11
C ASP A 50 -10.55 -52.99 24.12
N LEU A 51 -11.35 -51.95 23.95
CA LEU A 51 -11.38 -50.75 24.76
C LEU A 51 -12.66 -50.75 25.59
N PHE A 52 -12.50 -50.81 26.90
CA PHE A 52 -13.58 -50.79 27.88
C PHE A 52 -13.50 -49.54 28.72
N TYR A 53 -14.63 -48.84 28.81
CA TYR A 53 -14.85 -47.73 29.73
C TYR A 53 -15.85 -48.14 30.80
N ASP A 54 -15.56 -47.80 32.04
CA ASP A 54 -16.49 -47.73 33.16
C ASP A 54 -16.47 -46.30 33.69
N MET A 55 -17.60 -45.61 33.54
CA MET A 55 -17.66 -44.18 33.79
C MET A 55 -18.86 -43.84 34.66
N SER A 56 -18.66 -42.91 35.59
CA SER A 56 -19.70 -42.32 36.42
C SER A 56 -19.71 -40.81 36.25
N LEU A 57 -20.84 -40.26 35.79
CA LEU A 57 -21.06 -38.81 35.71
C LEU A 57 -22.12 -38.35 36.70
N ALA A 58 -21.93 -37.16 37.25
CA ALA A 58 -22.89 -36.51 38.13
C ALA A 58 -23.24 -35.12 37.59
N LEU A 59 -24.54 -34.81 37.51
CA LEU A 59 -25.02 -33.50 37.09
C LEU A 59 -25.27 -32.63 38.33
N ASP A 60 -24.47 -31.60 38.55
CA ASP A 60 -24.62 -30.71 39.71
C ASP A 60 -25.79 -29.76 39.53
N SER A 61 -25.89 -29.13 38.36
CA SER A 61 -26.98 -28.22 38.01
C SER A 61 -27.12 -28.02 36.51
N GLY A 62 -28.33 -27.70 36.03
CA GLY A 62 -28.59 -27.40 34.62
C GLY A 62 -29.69 -28.28 34.02
N ARG A 63 -29.74 -28.32 32.68
CA ARG A 63 -30.69 -29.18 31.94
C ARG A 63 -30.27 -30.64 32.03
N GLU A 64 -31.26 -31.53 32.02
CA GLU A 64 -31.06 -32.98 31.99
C GLU A 64 -30.12 -33.43 30.86
N ILE A 65 -29.40 -34.52 31.11
CA ILE A 65 -28.50 -35.18 30.17
C ILE A 65 -29.16 -36.49 29.74
N ASN A 66 -29.34 -36.67 28.43
CA ASN A 66 -29.98 -37.85 27.86
C ASN A 66 -28.97 -38.82 27.26
N TYR A 67 -27.82 -38.31 26.83
CA TYR A 67 -26.76 -39.11 26.22
C TYR A 67 -25.38 -38.54 26.49
N VAL A 68 -24.38 -39.39 26.32
CA VAL A 68 -22.98 -39.07 26.56
C VAL A 68 -22.15 -39.50 25.37
N PHE A 69 -21.25 -38.64 24.91
CA PHE A 69 -20.29 -38.97 23.86
C PHE A 69 -18.98 -39.49 24.46
N ILE A 70 -18.58 -40.69 24.07
CA ILE A 70 -17.30 -41.30 24.42
C ILE A 70 -16.38 -41.26 23.21
N GLY A 71 -15.20 -40.66 23.36
CA GLY A 71 -14.22 -40.55 22.29
C GLY A 71 -13.61 -41.90 21.93
N GLN A 72 -13.41 -42.14 20.64
CA GLN A 72 -12.75 -43.32 20.09
C GLN A 72 -11.41 -42.92 19.46
N PRO A 73 -10.34 -43.69 19.67
CA PRO A 73 -9.01 -43.27 19.23
C PRO A 73 -8.78 -43.45 17.72
N GLN A 74 -9.59 -44.28 17.05
CA GLN A 74 -9.52 -44.51 15.60
C GLN A 74 -10.92 -44.60 14.99
N ARG A 75 -11.00 -44.41 13.66
CA ARG A 75 -12.25 -44.50 12.89
C ARG A 75 -12.78 -45.93 12.80
N ASP A 76 -11.87 -46.88 12.68
CA ASP A 76 -12.18 -48.29 12.46
C ASP A 76 -12.44 -48.97 13.80
N PHE A 77 -13.63 -48.71 14.36
CA PHE A 77 -14.10 -49.33 15.58
C PHE A 77 -15.46 -49.99 15.39
N THR A 78 -15.70 -51.04 16.17
CA THR A 78 -17.00 -51.70 16.28
C THR A 78 -17.53 -51.51 17.70
N ILE A 79 -18.78 -51.05 17.80
CA ILE A 79 -19.43 -50.89 19.11
C ILE A 79 -19.88 -52.28 19.61
N GLY A 80 -19.41 -52.64 20.80
CA GLY A 80 -19.81 -53.84 21.52
C GLY A 80 -20.98 -53.56 22.47
N GLU A 81 -20.88 -54.10 23.68
CA GLU A 81 -21.91 -53.94 24.71
C GLU A 81 -21.80 -52.61 25.45
N ALA A 82 -22.95 -52.04 25.80
CA ALA A 82 -23.06 -50.93 26.74
C ALA A 82 -24.20 -51.20 27.73
N VAL A 83 -23.91 -51.11 29.02
CA VAL A 83 -24.82 -51.49 30.10
C VAL A 83 -24.71 -50.49 31.25
N ASP A 84 -25.84 -50.12 31.86
CA ASP A 84 -25.83 -49.29 33.06
C ASP A 84 -25.51 -50.07 34.34
N GLN A 85 -25.36 -49.36 35.45
CA GLN A 85 -25.16 -49.92 36.79
C GLN A 85 -26.25 -50.87 37.29
N HIS A 86 -27.42 -50.92 36.63
CA HIS A 86 -28.57 -51.75 36.97
C HIS A 86 -28.72 -52.97 36.03
N GLY A 87 -27.84 -53.11 35.03
CA GLY A 87 -27.87 -54.20 34.06
C GLY A 87 -28.75 -53.93 32.85
N HIS A 88 -29.25 -52.70 32.64
CA HIS A 88 -29.99 -52.35 31.45
C HIS A 88 -29.05 -52.11 30.27
N SER A 89 -29.32 -52.74 29.14
CA SER A 89 -28.61 -52.45 27.90
C SER A 89 -28.93 -51.03 27.41
N LEU A 90 -27.89 -50.26 27.12
CA LEU A 90 -27.98 -48.89 26.64
C LEU A 90 -27.95 -48.83 25.12
N THR A 91 -28.73 -47.92 24.54
CA THR A 91 -28.74 -47.74 23.09
C THR A 91 -27.53 -46.92 22.67
N THR A 92 -26.71 -47.48 21.78
CA THR A 92 -25.49 -46.83 21.28
C THR A 92 -25.57 -46.57 19.77
N SER A 93 -24.86 -45.54 19.32
CA SER A 93 -24.70 -45.25 17.89
C SER A 93 -23.36 -44.61 17.61
N ASP A 94 -22.83 -44.87 16.42
CA ASP A 94 -21.69 -44.13 15.89
C ASP A 94 -22.11 -42.69 15.58
N ALA A 95 -21.53 -41.73 16.29
CA ALA A 95 -21.76 -40.29 16.13
C ALA A 95 -20.52 -39.59 15.56
N SER A 96 -19.65 -40.34 14.87
CA SER A 96 -18.41 -39.83 14.30
C SER A 96 -18.67 -38.84 13.16
N SER A 97 -17.83 -37.81 13.06
CA SER A 97 -17.89 -36.80 12.01
C SER A 97 -16.49 -36.28 11.66
N GLY A 98 -16.06 -36.46 10.40
CA GLY A 98 -14.75 -36.02 9.95
C GLY A 98 -13.61 -36.79 10.63
N SER A 99 -12.78 -36.08 11.40
CA SER A 99 -11.68 -36.64 12.21
C SER A 99 -12.08 -36.90 13.67
N ASP A 100 -13.37 -36.78 13.99
CA ASP A 100 -13.91 -36.92 15.32
C ASP A 100 -14.63 -38.26 15.44
N TYR A 101 -14.02 -39.21 16.14
CA TYR A 101 -14.58 -40.54 16.30
C TYR A 101 -15.17 -40.67 17.70
N ARG A 102 -16.46 -41.00 17.79
CA ARG A 102 -17.17 -41.03 19.06
C ARG A 102 -18.37 -41.96 19.03
N VAL A 103 -18.65 -42.56 20.17
CA VAL A 103 -19.87 -43.33 20.43
C VAL A 103 -20.83 -42.47 21.23
N GLN A 104 -22.05 -42.31 20.72
CA GLN A 104 -23.15 -41.77 21.53
C GLN A 104 -23.75 -42.91 22.35
N VAL A 105 -23.73 -42.77 23.67
CA VAL A 105 -24.39 -43.68 24.61
C VAL A 105 -25.62 -42.97 25.16
N ASN A 106 -26.81 -43.47 24.82
CA ASN A 106 -28.05 -42.93 25.38
C ASN A 106 -28.29 -43.55 26.76
N LEU A 107 -28.49 -42.70 27.76
CA LEU A 107 -28.83 -43.12 29.11
C LEU A 107 -30.23 -43.74 29.11
N PHE A 108 -30.44 -44.74 29.97
CA PHE A 108 -31.74 -45.41 30.09
C PHE A 108 -32.84 -44.44 30.54
N GLU A 109 -32.51 -43.56 31.49
CA GLU A 109 -33.34 -42.43 31.92
C GLU A 109 -32.52 -41.12 31.85
N PRO A 110 -33.15 -39.97 31.57
CA PRO A 110 -32.48 -38.68 31.59
C PRO A 110 -31.89 -38.38 32.98
N LEU A 111 -30.61 -38.04 33.03
CA LEU A 111 -29.90 -37.67 34.25
C LEU A 111 -30.29 -36.25 34.67
N GLN A 112 -30.89 -36.10 35.85
CA GLN A 112 -31.33 -34.83 36.41
C GLN A 112 -30.31 -34.24 37.39
N ALA A 113 -30.44 -32.94 37.70
CA ALA A 113 -29.54 -32.27 38.64
C ALA A 113 -29.60 -32.90 40.04
N GLY A 114 -28.43 -33.15 40.62
CA GLY A 114 -28.22 -33.88 41.88
C GLY A 114 -28.15 -35.41 41.74
N GLN A 115 -28.28 -35.95 40.52
CA GLN A 115 -28.19 -37.39 40.26
C GLN A 115 -26.82 -37.79 39.66
N THR A 116 -26.51 -39.08 39.77
CA THR A 116 -25.34 -39.73 39.19
C THR A 116 -25.77 -40.90 38.31
N ALA A 117 -25.19 -41.02 37.12
CA ALA A 117 -25.35 -42.18 36.24
C ALA A 117 -23.99 -42.84 36.02
N ARG A 118 -23.94 -44.17 36.16
CA ARG A 118 -22.78 -44.98 35.79
C ARG A 118 -23.16 -46.00 34.73
N PHE A 119 -22.28 -46.15 33.75
CA PHE A 119 -22.42 -47.15 32.71
C PHE A 119 -21.05 -47.66 32.25
N ASN A 120 -21.07 -48.78 31.54
CA ASN A 120 -19.93 -49.30 30.81
C ASN A 120 -20.14 -49.25 29.30
N LEU A 121 -19.03 -49.21 28.57
CA LEU A 121 -19.01 -49.29 27.11
C LEU A 121 -17.79 -50.11 26.68
N THR A 122 -18.02 -51.11 25.85
CA THR A 122 -16.98 -51.90 25.20
C THR A 122 -16.96 -51.60 23.70
N THR A 123 -15.79 -51.36 23.14
CA THR A 123 -15.56 -51.16 21.71
C THR A 123 -14.33 -51.94 21.26
N ASN A 124 -14.39 -52.58 20.10
CA ASN A 124 -13.21 -53.16 19.46
C ASN A 124 -12.64 -52.15 18.46
N VAL A 125 -11.36 -51.80 18.57
CA VAL A 125 -10.71 -50.76 17.78
C VAL A 125 -9.51 -51.34 17.03
N ALA A 126 -9.50 -51.20 15.71
CA ALA A 126 -8.40 -51.62 14.87
C ALA A 126 -7.34 -50.52 14.71
N SER A 127 -6.16 -50.89 14.18
CA SER A 127 -5.13 -49.94 13.74
C SER A 127 -4.54 -49.03 14.84
N MET A 128 -4.56 -49.50 16.09
CA MET A 128 -4.00 -48.77 17.24
C MET A 128 -2.51 -49.02 17.49
N LEU A 129 -1.96 -50.12 16.98
CA LEU A 129 -0.54 -50.45 17.10
C LEU A 129 0.27 -49.87 15.94
N TRP A 130 1.38 -49.22 16.27
CA TRP A 130 2.31 -48.60 15.33
C TRP A 130 3.74 -49.05 15.62
N GLU A 131 4.58 -49.06 14.58
CA GLU A 131 6.02 -49.25 14.73
C GLU A 131 6.63 -48.16 15.64
N ASP A 132 7.40 -48.59 16.65
CA ASP A 132 8.08 -47.67 17.56
C ASP A 132 9.43 -47.23 17.00
N MET A 133 9.47 -46.04 16.42
CA MET A 133 10.71 -45.48 15.84
C MET A 133 11.79 -45.14 16.87
N GLN A 134 11.46 -45.05 18.17
CA GLN A 134 12.44 -44.80 19.22
C GLN A 134 13.10 -46.11 19.70
N ASN A 135 12.45 -47.25 19.46
CA ASN A 135 12.88 -48.56 19.91
C ASN A 135 12.78 -49.56 18.76
N GLU A 136 13.83 -49.65 17.94
CA GLU A 136 13.89 -50.56 16.79
C GLU A 136 13.48 -51.99 17.16
N GLY A 137 12.54 -52.57 16.41
CA GLY A 137 11.99 -53.92 16.65
C GLY A 137 10.79 -53.97 17.60
N ASN A 138 10.39 -52.85 18.20
CA ASN A 138 9.19 -52.75 19.00
C ASN A 138 8.00 -52.15 18.22
N VAL A 139 6.82 -52.46 18.72
CA VAL A 139 5.56 -51.82 18.35
C VAL A 139 4.91 -51.28 19.62
N GLY A 140 4.11 -50.23 19.47
CA GLY A 140 3.45 -49.61 20.59
C GLY A 140 2.14 -48.95 20.22
N MET A 141 1.42 -48.53 21.25
CA MET A 141 0.28 -47.64 21.11
C MET A 141 0.42 -46.48 22.08
N GLN A 142 -0.05 -45.31 21.64
CA GLN A 142 -0.34 -44.19 22.51
C GLN A 142 -1.85 -44.02 22.56
N PHE A 143 -2.39 -43.99 23.76
CA PHE A 143 -3.81 -43.86 24.04
C PHE A 143 -4.04 -42.61 24.89
N THR A 144 -5.02 -41.81 24.52
CA THR A 144 -5.52 -40.72 25.35
C THR A 144 -6.98 -41.04 25.68
N PRO A 145 -7.36 -41.09 26.96
CA PRO A 145 -8.74 -41.31 27.37
C PRO A 145 -9.65 -40.17 26.89
N THR A 146 -10.96 -40.33 27.06
CA THR A 146 -11.90 -39.28 26.68
C THR A 146 -11.67 -38.06 27.58
N TRP A 147 -11.39 -36.90 26.99
CA TRP A 147 -11.27 -35.65 27.76
C TRP A 147 -12.55 -34.82 27.62
N TRP A 148 -12.82 -33.99 28.62
CA TRP A 148 -14.10 -33.31 28.77
C TRP A 148 -13.89 -31.80 28.74
N GLU A 149 -14.45 -31.09 27.76
CA GLU A 149 -14.22 -29.64 27.60
C GLU A 149 -14.81 -28.83 28.77
N GLN A 150 -15.87 -29.33 29.39
CA GLN A 150 -16.69 -28.60 30.36
C GLN A 150 -16.72 -29.24 31.76
N ALA A 151 -16.08 -30.40 31.94
CA ALA A 151 -16.14 -31.16 33.18
C ALA A 151 -14.75 -31.60 33.64
N ASN A 152 -14.55 -31.60 34.95
CA ASN A 152 -13.38 -32.19 35.58
C ASN A 152 -13.57 -33.70 35.76
N VAL A 153 -12.46 -34.44 35.74
CA VAL A 153 -12.42 -35.88 36.04
C VAL A 153 -11.77 -36.09 37.41
N LYS A 154 -12.53 -36.55 38.40
CA LYS A 154 -12.02 -36.70 39.77
C LYS A 154 -11.05 -37.88 39.91
N ASP A 155 -11.34 -39.03 39.29
CA ASP A 155 -10.54 -40.25 39.34
C ASP A 155 -10.42 -40.88 37.95
N LEU A 156 -9.26 -40.72 37.30
CA LEU A 156 -8.92 -41.39 36.04
C LEU A 156 -8.02 -42.59 36.34
N ARG A 157 -8.38 -43.75 35.80
CA ARG A 157 -7.55 -44.96 35.86
C ARG A 157 -7.44 -45.59 34.50
N ILE A 158 -6.25 -46.03 34.13
CA ILE A 158 -6.01 -46.69 32.85
C ILE A 158 -5.22 -47.96 33.11
N LEU A 159 -5.74 -49.08 32.62
CA LEU A 159 -5.09 -50.38 32.65
C LEU A 159 -4.93 -50.93 31.24
N VAL A 160 -3.68 -51.13 30.82
CA VAL A 160 -3.35 -51.73 29.52
C VAL A 160 -2.85 -53.16 29.75
N ILE A 161 -3.61 -54.15 29.30
CA ILE A 161 -3.25 -55.56 29.29
C ILE A 161 -2.53 -55.90 27.97
N LEU A 162 -1.29 -56.35 28.10
CA LEU A 162 -0.41 -56.66 26.98
C LEU A 162 -0.70 -58.06 26.38
N PRO A 163 -0.21 -58.35 25.17
CA PRO A 163 -0.31 -59.67 24.58
C PRO A 163 0.34 -60.77 25.44
N GLU A 164 -0.12 -62.00 25.26
CA GLU A 164 0.42 -63.16 25.96
C GLU A 164 1.91 -63.37 25.66
N GLY A 165 2.71 -63.64 26.70
CA GLY A 165 4.16 -63.86 26.60
C GLY A 165 5.03 -62.61 26.82
N VAL A 166 4.45 -61.41 26.83
CA VAL A 166 5.18 -60.17 27.15
C VAL A 166 5.44 -60.07 28.65
N SER A 167 6.71 -59.93 29.04
CA SER A 167 7.12 -59.69 30.43
C SER A 167 7.27 -58.20 30.72
N SER A 168 7.14 -57.80 32.00
CA SER A 168 7.25 -56.39 32.41
C SER A 168 8.59 -55.74 32.06
N GLU A 169 9.67 -56.52 31.97
CA GLU A 169 11.02 -56.03 31.61
C GLU A 169 11.15 -55.67 30.12
N MET A 170 10.27 -56.21 29.28
CA MET A 170 10.25 -55.98 27.83
C MET A 170 9.44 -54.73 27.45
N VAL A 171 8.74 -54.14 28.41
CA VAL A 171 7.79 -53.04 28.18
C VAL A 171 8.48 -51.70 28.40
N LYS A 172 8.31 -50.80 27.45
CA LYS A 172 8.70 -49.40 27.54
C LYS A 172 7.44 -48.53 27.54
N THR A 173 7.49 -47.38 28.18
CA THR A 173 6.36 -46.45 28.26
C THR A 173 6.74 -45.06 27.77
N THR A 174 5.74 -44.22 27.54
CA THR A 174 5.88 -42.78 27.28
C THR A 174 6.50 -42.02 28.45
N GLU A 175 6.74 -40.71 28.30
CA GLU A 175 7.28 -39.82 29.34
C GLU A 175 6.49 -39.85 30.65
N VAL A 176 5.19 -40.14 30.60
CA VAL A 176 4.36 -40.39 31.78
C VAL A 176 4.70 -41.76 32.37
N LEU A 177 5.41 -41.74 33.50
CA LEU A 177 5.72 -42.94 34.29
C LEU A 177 4.44 -43.64 34.75
N TRP A 178 4.40 -44.96 34.66
CA TRP A 178 3.28 -45.77 35.13
C TRP A 178 3.32 -45.93 36.66
N ASN A 179 2.15 -46.08 37.27
CA ASN A 179 2.02 -46.18 38.72
C ASN A 179 2.29 -47.60 39.23
N ASN A 180 1.87 -48.62 38.48
CA ASN A 180 2.08 -50.02 38.87
C ASN A 180 2.02 -50.99 37.68
N THR A 181 2.52 -52.21 37.88
CA THR A 181 2.31 -53.35 36.98
C THR A 181 1.54 -54.45 37.71
N LEU A 182 0.57 -55.05 37.05
CA LEU A 182 -0.23 -56.15 37.60
C LEU A 182 -0.26 -57.33 36.64
N VAL A 183 -0.67 -58.50 37.12
CA VAL A 183 -0.84 -59.70 36.28
C VAL A 183 -2.30 -60.10 36.35
N GLU A 184 -2.95 -60.17 35.19
CA GLU A 184 -4.34 -60.57 35.05
C GLU A 184 -4.47 -61.63 33.96
N ASP A 185 -5.08 -62.77 34.29
CA ASP A 185 -5.20 -63.93 33.39
C ASP A 185 -3.88 -64.38 32.76
N GLY A 186 -2.78 -64.29 33.52
CA GLY A 186 -1.43 -64.65 33.05
C GLY A 186 -0.79 -63.62 32.12
N ARG A 187 -1.44 -62.48 31.84
CA ARG A 187 -0.91 -61.38 31.03
C ARG A 187 -0.49 -60.21 31.91
N VAL A 188 0.59 -59.54 31.50
CA VAL A 188 1.09 -58.34 32.20
C VAL A 188 0.22 -57.14 31.85
N GLY A 189 -0.20 -56.41 32.88
CA GLY A 189 -0.93 -55.17 32.80
C GLY A 189 -0.09 -53.98 33.29
N VAL A 190 -0.13 -52.87 32.58
CA VAL A 190 0.50 -51.60 32.99
C VAL A 190 -0.59 -50.62 33.43
N TYR A 191 -0.42 -50.00 34.59
CA TYR A 191 -1.46 -49.21 35.25
C TYR A 191 -1.02 -47.75 35.46
N TRP A 192 -1.93 -46.82 35.15
CA TRP A 192 -1.81 -45.39 35.43
C TRP A 192 -3.02 -44.90 36.23
N GLU A 193 -2.77 -43.90 37.08
CA GLU A 193 -3.82 -43.17 37.80
C GLU A 193 -3.54 -41.66 37.77
N ALA A 194 -4.60 -40.88 37.67
CA ALA A 194 -4.58 -39.42 37.80
C ALA A 194 -5.82 -38.95 38.55
N GLN A 195 -5.67 -37.88 39.34
CA GLN A 195 -6.77 -37.32 40.14
C GLN A 195 -7.01 -35.86 39.77
N ASN A 196 -8.28 -35.47 39.78
CA ASN A 196 -8.74 -34.10 39.58
C ASN A 196 -8.21 -33.44 38.30
N LEU A 197 -8.35 -34.11 37.16
CA LEU A 197 -8.05 -33.53 35.86
C LEU A 197 -8.99 -32.36 35.59
N SER A 198 -8.41 -31.25 35.15
CA SER A 198 -9.12 -30.02 34.80
C SER A 198 -9.94 -30.22 33.53
N PRO A 199 -10.97 -29.37 33.28
CA PRO A 199 -11.63 -29.35 31.97
C PRO A 199 -10.62 -29.16 30.84
N ASP A 200 -10.80 -29.91 29.75
CA ASP A 200 -9.92 -30.01 28.57
C ASP A 200 -8.50 -30.55 28.83
N GLU A 201 -8.21 -31.04 30.04
CA GLU A 201 -6.92 -31.65 30.37
C GLU A 201 -6.82 -33.05 29.74
N ARG A 202 -5.71 -33.31 29.03
CA ARG A 202 -5.45 -34.58 28.34
C ARG A 202 -4.40 -35.39 29.07
N TYR A 203 -4.61 -36.70 29.14
CA TYR A 203 -3.72 -37.61 29.85
C TYR A 203 -3.21 -38.74 28.92
N PRO A 204 -2.29 -38.45 27.98
CA PRO A 204 -1.77 -39.45 27.06
C PRO A 204 -0.88 -40.46 27.81
N VAL A 205 -1.12 -41.75 27.56
CA VAL A 205 -0.31 -42.86 28.04
C VAL A 205 0.10 -43.75 26.87
N GLY A 206 1.20 -44.48 26.99
CA GLY A 206 1.60 -45.40 25.95
C GLY A 206 2.46 -46.54 26.43
N VAL A 207 2.38 -47.65 25.69
CA VAL A 207 3.17 -48.86 25.88
C VAL A 207 3.88 -49.21 24.58
N SER A 208 5.08 -49.76 24.69
CA SER A 208 5.90 -50.29 23.61
C SER A 208 6.47 -51.64 24.03
N PHE A 209 6.37 -52.65 23.16
CA PHE A 209 6.79 -54.02 23.41
C PHE A 209 7.27 -54.67 22.10
N PRO A 210 7.99 -55.82 22.14
CA PRO A 210 8.55 -56.42 20.94
C PRO A 210 7.48 -56.81 19.89
N ALA A 211 7.76 -56.56 18.61
CA ALA A 211 6.83 -56.79 17.51
C ALA A 211 6.39 -58.26 17.37
N ASP A 212 7.23 -59.21 17.80
CA ASP A 212 7.01 -60.66 17.68
C ASP A 212 5.72 -61.17 18.36
N TYR A 213 5.13 -60.38 19.26
CA TYR A 213 3.94 -60.75 20.02
C TYR A 213 2.61 -60.31 19.35
N VAL A 214 2.66 -59.65 18.20
CA VAL A 214 1.48 -59.25 17.41
C VAL A 214 1.68 -59.50 15.91
N GLN A 215 0.60 -59.81 15.22
CA GLN A 215 0.62 -60.19 13.80
C GLN A 215 0.52 -58.99 12.86
N ASN A 216 -0.27 -57.98 13.24
CA ASN A 216 -0.51 -56.80 12.42
C ASN A 216 -0.24 -55.52 13.21
N TYR A 217 0.46 -54.58 12.58
CA TYR A 217 0.67 -53.23 13.08
C TYR A 217 0.86 -52.29 11.90
N ASN A 218 0.62 -50.99 12.12
CA ASN A 218 0.79 -49.98 11.10
C ASN A 218 2.22 -49.45 11.07
N THR A 219 2.74 -49.21 9.86
CA THR A 219 4.01 -48.52 9.65
C THR A 219 3.74 -47.08 9.23
N GLN A 220 4.54 -46.14 9.73
CA GLN A 220 4.43 -44.75 9.27
C GLN A 220 4.93 -44.64 7.82
N PRO A 221 4.24 -43.88 6.94
CA PRO A 221 4.76 -43.60 5.62
C PRO A 221 6.06 -42.78 5.76
N THR A 222 7.19 -43.35 5.36
CA THR A 222 8.48 -42.64 5.40
C THR A 222 8.75 -41.89 4.09
N GLY A 223 9.46 -40.76 4.20
CA GLY A 223 9.98 -40.01 3.05
C GLY A 223 8.98 -39.06 2.39
N ILE A 224 8.97 -39.06 1.05
CA ILE A 224 8.30 -38.03 0.23
C ILE A 224 6.77 -38.05 0.42
N ILE A 225 6.21 -39.21 0.77
CA ILE A 225 4.76 -39.41 0.95
C ILE A 225 4.25 -38.69 2.21
N ALA A 226 4.93 -38.82 3.36
CA ALA A 226 4.59 -38.08 4.58
C ALA A 226 4.72 -36.55 4.39
N PHE A 227 5.75 -36.11 3.67
CA PHE A 227 5.93 -34.69 3.36
C PHE A 227 4.74 -34.09 2.59
N PHE A 228 4.20 -34.82 1.60
CA PHE A 228 3.01 -34.37 0.87
C PHE A 228 1.70 -34.55 1.65
N GLN A 229 1.62 -35.49 2.60
CA GLN A 229 0.46 -35.63 3.47
C GLN A 229 0.34 -34.45 4.47
N ASP A 230 1.44 -34.08 5.13
CA ASP A 230 1.42 -33.03 6.15
C ASP A 230 1.45 -31.61 5.56
N TYR A 231 2.16 -31.43 4.44
CA TYR A 231 2.40 -30.10 3.87
C TYR A 231 1.82 -29.91 2.47
N GLY A 232 1.27 -30.96 1.82
CA GLY A 232 0.79 -30.86 0.44
C GLY A 232 -0.33 -29.83 0.27
N LEU A 233 -1.27 -29.77 1.21
CA LEU A 233 -2.33 -28.75 1.21
C LEU A 233 -1.78 -27.34 1.41
N ILE A 234 -0.80 -27.16 2.30
CA ILE A 234 -0.16 -25.87 2.57
C ILE A 234 0.67 -25.42 1.36
N LEU A 235 1.35 -26.35 0.68
CA LEU A 235 2.17 -26.10 -0.49
C LEU A 235 1.29 -25.75 -1.70
N VAL A 236 0.18 -26.45 -1.89
CA VAL A 236 -0.81 -26.11 -2.94
C VAL A 236 -1.48 -24.77 -2.64
N ALA A 237 -1.89 -24.52 -1.39
CA ALA A 237 -2.52 -23.26 -0.99
C ALA A 237 -1.56 -22.06 -1.08
N SER A 238 -0.27 -22.24 -0.77
CA SER A 238 0.74 -21.18 -0.90
C SER A 238 1.07 -20.88 -2.36
N VAL A 239 1.13 -21.91 -3.22
CA VAL A 239 1.26 -21.71 -4.68
C VAL A 239 0.03 -20.99 -5.24
N PHE A 240 -1.18 -21.40 -4.85
CA PHE A 240 -2.41 -20.73 -5.29
C PHE A 240 -2.49 -19.29 -4.76
N GLY A 241 -2.11 -19.07 -3.50
CA GLY A 241 -2.03 -17.75 -2.87
C GLY A 241 -1.02 -16.85 -3.56
N ALA A 242 0.15 -17.37 -3.95
CA ALA A 242 1.15 -16.64 -4.73
C ALA A 242 0.65 -16.30 -6.14
N ILE A 243 -0.05 -17.21 -6.81
CA ILE A 243 -0.66 -16.96 -8.13
C ILE A 243 -1.73 -15.87 -8.03
N ILE A 244 -2.60 -15.94 -7.02
CA ILE A 244 -3.62 -14.91 -6.77
C ILE A 244 -2.96 -13.59 -6.41
N MET A 245 -1.92 -13.58 -5.57
CA MET A 245 -1.20 -12.37 -5.21
C MET A 245 -0.51 -11.74 -6.43
N VAL A 246 0.12 -12.54 -7.30
CA VAL A 246 0.69 -12.08 -8.57
C VAL A 246 -0.39 -11.56 -9.51
N ALA A 247 -1.54 -12.23 -9.61
CA ALA A 247 -2.67 -11.79 -10.42
C ALA A 247 -3.28 -10.49 -9.88
N VAL A 248 -3.43 -10.34 -8.56
CA VAL A 248 -3.90 -9.12 -7.89
C VAL A 248 -2.87 -8.00 -8.07
N VAL A 249 -1.57 -8.26 -7.93
CA VAL A 249 -0.52 -7.25 -8.17
C VAL A 249 -0.47 -6.87 -9.65
N TYR A 250 -0.64 -7.82 -10.58
CA TYR A 250 -0.65 -7.56 -12.02
C TYR A 250 -1.89 -6.77 -12.46
N THR A 251 -3.05 -7.03 -11.86
CA THR A 251 -4.32 -6.32 -12.15
C THR A 251 -4.42 -4.99 -11.39
N ALA A 252 -3.90 -4.90 -10.16
CA ALA A 252 -3.82 -3.67 -9.35
C ALA A 252 -2.70 -2.74 -9.82
N ARG A 253 -1.65 -3.27 -10.46
CA ARG A 253 -0.82 -2.49 -11.39
C ARG A 253 -1.69 -2.15 -12.59
N LYS A 254 -2.53 -1.13 -12.40
CA LYS A 254 -3.08 -0.35 -13.50
C LYS A 254 -1.90 -0.06 -14.40
N LYS A 255 -1.87 -0.66 -15.59
CA LYS A 255 -0.96 -0.20 -16.65
C LYS A 255 -1.17 1.31 -16.67
N ALA A 256 -0.11 2.06 -16.36
CA ALA A 256 -0.15 3.49 -16.50
C ALA A 256 -0.74 3.73 -17.88
N TYR A 257 -1.90 4.40 -17.93
CA TYR A 257 -2.60 4.63 -19.18
C TYR A 257 -1.56 5.18 -20.13
N LEU A 258 -1.19 4.42 -21.16
CA LEU A 258 -0.27 4.91 -22.17
C LEU A 258 -1.03 6.06 -22.78
N SER A 259 -0.60 7.28 -22.47
CA SER A 259 -1.21 8.50 -22.97
C SER A 259 -1.36 8.32 -24.48
N PRO A 260 -2.58 8.34 -25.04
CA PRO A 260 -2.80 8.10 -26.45
C PRO A 260 -1.97 9.11 -27.23
N GLN A 261 -0.99 8.61 -27.99
CA GLN A 261 -0.19 9.44 -28.87
C GLN A 261 -0.98 9.61 -30.15
N VAL A 262 -1.72 10.71 -30.23
CA VAL A 262 -2.37 11.14 -31.47
C VAL A 262 -1.31 11.87 -32.27
N SER A 263 -0.78 11.24 -33.32
CA SER A 263 0.01 11.93 -34.33
C SER A 263 -0.95 12.56 -35.35
N MET A 264 -0.76 13.84 -35.60
CA MET A 264 -1.44 14.58 -36.67
C MET A 264 -0.36 15.18 -37.55
N GLU A 265 -0.55 15.14 -38.87
CA GLU A 265 0.31 15.86 -39.80
C GLU A 265 0.31 17.34 -39.40
N THR A 266 1.46 17.85 -38.94
CA THR A 266 1.60 19.26 -38.54
C THR A 266 2.26 20.05 -39.65
N LEU A 267 2.05 21.37 -39.67
CA LEU A 267 2.77 22.30 -40.56
C LEU A 267 4.27 22.44 -40.21
N GLY A 268 4.80 21.54 -39.35
CA GLY A 268 6.16 21.57 -38.83
C GLY A 268 6.31 22.59 -37.70
N ILE A 269 7.44 23.31 -37.71
CA ILE A 269 7.83 24.27 -36.66
C ILE A 269 7.27 25.67 -36.89
N LYS A 270 6.74 26.31 -35.85
CA LYS A 270 6.34 27.72 -35.91
C LYS A 270 7.56 28.64 -35.78
N ARG A 271 8.04 29.15 -36.91
CA ARG A 271 9.12 30.16 -36.96
C ARG A 271 8.60 31.59 -36.76
N GLY A 272 9.51 32.48 -36.35
CA GLY A 272 9.26 33.92 -36.27
C GLY A 272 8.63 34.41 -34.96
N LEU A 273 8.60 33.57 -33.92
CA LEU A 273 8.29 34.04 -32.58
C LEU A 273 9.47 34.82 -32.03
N THR A 274 9.11 35.81 -31.24
CA THR A 274 10.05 36.69 -30.55
C THR A 274 10.58 36.02 -29.27
N ALA A 275 11.67 36.52 -28.69
CA ALA A 275 12.21 35.94 -27.44
C ALA A 275 11.13 35.89 -26.34
N VAL A 276 10.38 36.99 -26.16
CA VAL A 276 9.27 37.08 -25.19
C VAL A 276 8.12 36.12 -25.51
N GLU A 277 7.83 35.86 -26.78
CA GLU A 277 6.82 34.86 -27.14
C GLU A 277 7.32 33.43 -26.93
N ALA A 278 8.62 33.21 -27.16
CA ALA A 278 9.27 31.94 -26.94
C ALA A 278 9.46 31.63 -25.44
N SER A 279 9.55 32.63 -24.55
CA SER A 279 9.64 32.38 -23.11
C SER A 279 8.40 31.75 -22.53
N TYR A 280 7.21 32.09 -23.05
CA TYR A 280 5.98 31.36 -22.74
C TYR A 280 6.07 29.89 -23.19
N LEU A 281 6.58 29.61 -24.39
CA LEU A 281 6.72 28.23 -24.89
C LEU A 281 7.76 27.41 -24.12
N LEU A 282 8.80 28.04 -23.62
CA LEU A 282 9.86 27.38 -22.83
C LEU A 282 9.52 27.29 -21.33
N ASP A 283 8.26 27.54 -20.97
CA ASP A 283 7.72 27.39 -19.62
C ASP A 283 8.41 28.28 -18.57
N MET A 284 8.72 29.53 -18.95
CA MET A 284 9.24 30.52 -18.01
C MET A 284 8.16 31.01 -17.04
N LYS A 285 8.57 31.35 -15.82
CA LYS A 285 7.64 31.86 -14.80
C LYS A 285 7.02 33.18 -15.26
N PRO A 286 5.73 33.46 -14.97
CA PRO A 286 5.08 34.71 -15.36
C PRO A 286 5.84 35.98 -14.96
N THR A 287 6.42 36.01 -13.75
CA THR A 287 7.24 37.16 -13.30
C THR A 287 8.49 37.35 -14.14
N GLN A 288 9.11 36.27 -14.63
CA GLN A 288 10.27 36.33 -15.52
C GLN A 288 9.88 36.80 -16.92
N ILE A 289 8.70 36.41 -17.42
CA ILE A 289 8.15 36.91 -18.70
C ILE A 289 7.93 38.42 -18.62
N VAL A 290 7.34 38.92 -17.52
CA VAL A 290 7.14 40.37 -17.31
C VAL A 290 8.48 41.10 -17.21
N THR A 291 9.49 40.52 -16.53
CA THR A 291 10.86 41.05 -16.53
C THR A 291 11.44 41.09 -17.94
N GLU A 292 11.26 40.06 -18.75
CA GLU A 292 11.74 40.04 -20.13
C GLU A 292 11.09 41.14 -20.99
N ILE A 293 9.79 41.39 -20.81
CA ILE A 293 9.08 42.51 -21.46
C ILE A 293 9.68 43.85 -21.04
N LEU A 294 9.94 44.04 -19.74
CA LEU A 294 10.60 45.25 -19.22
C LEU A 294 12.00 45.44 -19.83
N TYR A 295 12.81 44.38 -19.90
CA TYR A 295 14.13 44.43 -20.52
C TYR A 295 14.05 44.71 -22.03
N SER A 296 13.02 44.23 -22.72
CA SER A 296 12.73 44.58 -24.12
C SER A 296 12.45 46.08 -24.28
N LEU A 297 11.63 46.66 -23.40
CA LEU A 297 11.34 48.11 -23.37
C LEU A 297 12.59 48.94 -23.05
N LEU A 298 13.42 48.49 -22.09
CA LEU A 298 14.69 49.15 -21.74
C LEU A 298 15.68 49.10 -22.90
N LYS A 299 15.80 47.97 -23.59
CA LYS A 299 16.64 47.82 -24.78
C LYS A 299 16.20 48.74 -25.93
N LYS A 300 14.89 48.94 -26.09
CA LYS A 300 14.32 49.92 -27.03
C LYS A 300 14.47 51.37 -26.59
N ARG A 301 14.83 51.61 -25.32
CA ARG A 301 14.87 52.94 -24.67
C ARG A 301 13.49 53.60 -24.59
N ALA A 302 12.45 52.78 -24.46
CA ALA A 302 11.07 53.26 -24.36
C ALA A 302 10.71 53.74 -22.95
N VAL A 303 11.33 53.12 -21.94
CA VAL A 303 11.14 53.44 -20.53
C VAL A 303 12.49 53.62 -19.84
N TRP A 304 12.49 54.43 -18.79
CA TRP A 304 13.61 54.58 -17.86
C TRP A 304 13.13 54.30 -16.44
N VAL A 305 13.93 53.60 -15.65
CA VAL A 305 13.58 53.27 -14.26
C VAL A 305 13.97 54.43 -13.34
N GLN A 306 12.99 55.02 -12.66
CA GLN A 306 13.21 56.08 -11.67
C GLN A 306 13.58 55.51 -10.30
N ALA A 307 12.90 54.43 -9.89
CA ALA A 307 13.14 53.72 -8.63
C ALA A 307 12.92 52.22 -8.82
N ALA A 308 13.69 51.40 -8.09
CA ALA A 308 13.65 49.94 -8.19
C ALA A 308 13.35 49.23 -6.87
N SER A 309 13.28 49.97 -5.75
CA SER A 309 13.01 49.48 -4.40
C SER A 309 12.40 50.61 -3.56
N PRO A 310 11.33 50.38 -2.76
CA PRO A 310 10.64 49.10 -2.53
C PRO A 310 9.67 48.70 -3.66
N VAL A 311 9.28 49.63 -4.54
CA VAL A 311 8.39 49.39 -5.69
C VAL A 311 9.05 49.94 -6.96
N LEU A 312 8.94 49.20 -8.06
CA LEU A 312 9.43 49.62 -9.37
C LEU A 312 8.63 50.82 -9.89
N LYS A 313 9.31 51.93 -10.16
CA LYS A 313 8.74 53.13 -10.79
C LYS A 313 9.38 53.41 -12.14
N LEU A 314 8.55 53.49 -13.18
CA LEU A 314 8.98 53.69 -14.56
C LEU A 314 8.55 55.07 -15.08
N ARG A 315 9.44 55.71 -15.84
CA ARG A 315 9.17 56.90 -16.63
C ARG A 315 9.16 56.52 -18.10
N VAL A 316 8.08 56.83 -18.81
CA VAL A 316 8.03 56.69 -20.27
C VAL A 316 8.85 57.82 -20.91
N MET A 317 9.64 57.51 -21.93
CA MET A 317 10.44 58.50 -22.64
C MET A 317 9.57 59.30 -23.62
N PRO A 318 9.88 60.59 -23.89
CA PRO A 318 9.04 61.46 -24.73
C PRO A 318 8.68 60.87 -26.10
N LEU A 319 9.61 60.14 -26.71
CA LEU A 319 9.44 59.49 -28.02
C LEU A 319 8.44 58.32 -28.01
N PHE A 320 7.96 57.90 -26.85
CA PHE A 320 7.09 56.74 -26.66
C PHE A 320 5.80 57.08 -25.88
N GLU A 321 5.52 58.37 -25.63
CA GLU A 321 4.31 58.81 -24.92
C GLU A 321 3.02 58.38 -25.62
N ASN A 322 3.02 58.33 -26.95
CA ASN A 322 1.89 57.85 -27.75
C ASN A 322 1.73 56.31 -27.77
N LYS A 323 2.60 55.57 -27.08
CA LYS A 323 2.59 54.10 -26.96
C LYS A 323 2.62 53.32 -28.29
N THR A 324 3.00 53.94 -29.41
CA THR A 324 3.20 53.26 -30.70
C THR A 324 4.67 53.00 -31.02
N GLY A 325 5.58 53.78 -30.41
CA GLY A 325 7.02 53.74 -30.66
C GLY A 325 7.46 54.59 -31.86
N THR A 326 8.74 54.46 -32.22
CA THR A 326 9.34 55.17 -33.37
C THR A 326 9.40 54.27 -34.61
N ASN A 327 9.53 54.86 -35.80
CA ASN A 327 9.67 54.10 -37.06
C ASN A 327 10.84 53.09 -37.03
N GLU A 328 11.92 53.42 -36.33
CA GLU A 328 13.08 52.55 -36.17
C GLU A 328 12.89 51.46 -35.10
N LYS A 329 12.07 51.73 -34.08
CA LYS A 329 11.86 50.84 -32.93
C LYS A 329 10.36 50.76 -32.57
N PRO A 330 9.55 50.09 -33.40
CA PRO A 330 8.12 49.95 -33.12
C PRO A 330 7.90 49.11 -31.86
N LEU A 331 6.88 49.49 -31.09
CA LEU A 331 6.46 48.71 -29.92
C LEU A 331 5.60 47.52 -30.37
N ARG A 332 5.77 46.40 -29.68
CA ARG A 332 5.00 45.17 -29.91
C ARG A 332 3.77 45.14 -29.03
N TYR A 333 2.79 44.33 -29.39
CA TYR A 333 1.50 44.25 -28.69
C TYR A 333 1.66 44.05 -27.16
N TYR A 334 2.55 43.16 -26.73
CA TYR A 334 2.80 42.89 -25.31
C TYR A 334 3.56 44.03 -24.61
N GLU A 335 4.36 44.81 -25.34
CA GLU A 335 5.04 46.01 -24.82
C GLU A 335 4.05 47.17 -24.67
N ILE A 336 3.13 47.31 -25.62
CA ILE A 336 2.05 48.30 -25.57
C ILE A 336 1.13 48.01 -24.37
N ASP A 337 0.73 46.75 -24.19
CA ASP A 337 -0.12 46.35 -23.08
C ASP A 337 0.58 46.54 -21.73
N PHE A 338 1.88 46.24 -21.65
CA PHE A 338 2.70 46.57 -20.48
C PHE A 338 2.69 48.08 -20.18
N LEU A 339 2.80 48.96 -21.19
CA LEU A 339 2.70 50.41 -21.00
C LEU A 339 1.29 50.88 -20.62
N HIS A 340 0.24 50.09 -20.86
CA HIS A 340 -1.12 50.35 -20.34
C HIS A 340 -1.28 49.93 -18.88
N ALA A 341 -0.42 49.03 -18.38
CA ALA A 341 -0.35 48.66 -16.98
C ALA A 341 0.35 49.71 -16.10
N LEU A 342 1.05 50.67 -16.71
CA LEU A 342 1.68 51.78 -15.98
C LEU A 342 0.63 52.78 -15.46
N LYS A 343 0.69 53.08 -14.17
CA LYS A 343 -0.11 54.11 -13.49
C LYS A 343 0.57 55.49 -13.59
N ASP A 344 -0.18 56.54 -13.30
CA ASP A 344 0.31 57.94 -13.38
C ASP A 344 1.47 58.22 -12.40
N ASP A 345 1.56 57.47 -11.30
CA ASP A 345 2.64 57.57 -10.31
C ASP A 345 3.91 56.79 -10.69
N GLY A 346 3.91 56.15 -11.87
CA GLY A 346 4.98 55.34 -12.42
C GLY A 346 5.00 53.89 -11.90
N SER A 347 4.08 53.49 -11.01
CA SER A 347 3.97 52.10 -10.55
C SER A 347 3.17 51.22 -11.53
N LEU A 348 3.26 49.91 -11.39
CA LEU A 348 2.56 48.96 -12.26
C LEU A 348 1.25 48.46 -11.61
N ASP A 349 0.24 48.23 -12.44
CA ASP A 349 -1.02 47.58 -12.04
C ASP A 349 -0.94 46.06 -12.22
N GLU A 350 -1.09 45.30 -11.14
CA GLU A 350 -0.93 43.84 -11.17
C GLU A 350 -1.98 43.14 -12.04
N GLY A 351 -3.21 43.66 -12.07
CA GLY A 351 -4.30 43.08 -12.85
C GLY A 351 -4.07 43.26 -14.34
N LYS A 352 -3.64 44.45 -14.76
CA LYS A 352 -3.28 44.73 -16.15
C LYS A 352 -2.01 44.00 -16.58
N LEU A 353 -1.01 43.85 -15.70
CA LEU A 353 0.17 43.03 -15.98
C LEU A 353 -0.20 41.55 -16.17
N ALA A 354 -1.08 41.01 -15.32
CA ALA A 354 -1.58 39.65 -15.47
C ALA A 354 -2.33 39.47 -16.80
N HIS A 355 -3.13 40.46 -17.18
CA HIS A 355 -3.76 40.51 -18.50
C HIS A 355 -2.73 40.48 -19.63
N THR A 356 -1.62 41.23 -19.54
CA THR A 356 -0.55 41.19 -20.54
C THR A 356 0.05 39.80 -20.71
N VAL A 357 0.30 39.07 -19.62
CA VAL A 357 0.81 37.69 -19.69
C VAL A 357 -0.21 36.73 -20.31
N ILE A 358 -1.50 36.88 -19.94
CA ILE A 358 -2.60 36.11 -20.52
C ILE A 358 -2.74 36.40 -22.03
N PHE A 359 -2.67 37.67 -22.41
CA PHE A 359 -2.80 38.09 -23.80
C PHE A 359 -1.63 37.60 -24.66
N LEU A 360 -0.41 37.64 -24.12
CA LEU A 360 0.78 37.03 -24.73
C LEU A 360 0.57 35.53 -24.93
N ARG A 361 0.16 34.80 -23.89
CA ARG A 361 -0.17 33.37 -23.94
C ARG A 361 -1.16 33.09 -25.06
N ASP A 362 -2.32 33.73 -25.02
CA ASP A 362 -3.42 33.43 -25.94
C ASP A 362 -3.03 33.74 -27.40
N THR A 363 -2.26 34.80 -27.61
CA THR A 363 -1.70 35.15 -28.93
C THR A 363 -0.71 34.10 -29.43
N VAL A 364 0.17 33.60 -28.56
CA VAL A 364 1.14 32.54 -28.92
C VAL A 364 0.43 31.22 -29.19
N GLU A 365 -0.54 30.84 -28.37
CA GLU A 365 -1.39 29.66 -28.57
C GLU A 365 -2.13 29.72 -29.91
N GLN A 366 -2.69 30.88 -30.26
CA GLN A 366 -3.31 31.10 -31.56
C GLN A 366 -2.29 30.96 -32.70
N LYS A 367 -1.08 31.50 -32.54
CA LYS A 367 0.01 31.38 -33.53
C LYS A 367 0.54 29.94 -33.69
N LEU A 368 0.36 29.09 -32.68
CA LEU A 368 0.76 27.69 -32.70
C LEU A 368 -0.29 26.76 -33.33
N GLN A 369 -1.51 27.23 -33.59
CA GLN A 369 -2.54 26.40 -34.20
C GLN A 369 -2.04 25.77 -35.52
N GLY A 370 -2.10 24.43 -35.59
CA GLY A 370 -1.64 23.66 -36.75
C GLY A 370 -0.13 23.35 -36.80
N TYR A 371 0.68 23.86 -35.86
CA TYR A 371 2.12 23.58 -35.76
C TYR A 371 2.42 22.56 -34.65
N SER A 372 3.55 21.85 -34.76
CA SER A 372 4.03 20.95 -33.71
C SER A 372 4.61 21.77 -32.56
N ARG A 373 3.96 21.75 -31.39
CA ARG A 373 4.45 22.43 -30.18
C ARG A 373 5.85 21.95 -29.81
N ARG A 374 6.03 20.62 -29.74
CA ARG A 374 7.30 20.00 -29.33
C ARG A 374 8.44 20.40 -30.24
N ASP A 375 8.26 20.30 -31.56
CA ASP A 375 9.31 20.67 -32.50
C ASP A 375 9.59 22.18 -32.47
N THR A 376 8.56 22.99 -32.18
CA THR A 376 8.70 24.44 -32.02
C THR A 376 9.50 24.79 -30.77
N GLU A 377 9.23 24.15 -29.64
CA GLU A 377 10.03 24.29 -28.40
C GLU A 377 11.49 23.90 -28.65
N ASP A 378 11.73 22.75 -29.27
CA ASP A 378 13.08 22.28 -29.61
C ASP A 378 13.80 23.23 -30.56
N TYR A 379 13.07 23.83 -31.50
CA TYR A 379 13.60 24.85 -32.40
C TYR A 379 14.05 26.11 -31.65
N TYR A 380 13.25 26.64 -30.72
CA TYR A 380 13.65 27.81 -29.92
C TYR A 380 14.75 27.50 -28.91
N ARG A 381 14.79 26.30 -28.32
CA ARG A 381 15.95 25.85 -27.51
C ARG A 381 17.25 25.88 -28.33
N LYS A 382 17.20 25.49 -29.61
CA LYS A 382 18.37 25.60 -30.52
C LYS A 382 18.73 27.06 -30.82
N ILE A 383 17.77 27.97 -30.89
CA ILE A 383 18.05 29.42 -31.04
C ILE A 383 18.77 29.95 -29.80
N VAL A 384 18.33 29.60 -28.59
CA VAL A 384 19.00 29.97 -27.34
C VAL A 384 20.45 29.47 -27.33
N THR A 385 20.69 28.22 -27.73
CA THR A 385 22.06 27.68 -27.87
C THR A 385 22.88 28.46 -28.90
N LYS A 386 22.30 28.85 -30.04
CA LYS A 386 22.98 29.68 -31.04
C LYS A 386 23.31 31.07 -30.53
N ALA A 387 22.42 31.69 -29.75
CA ALA A 387 22.65 32.97 -29.10
C ALA A 387 23.86 32.90 -28.16
N TRP A 388 23.96 31.84 -27.34
CA TRP A 388 25.13 31.60 -26.49
C TRP A 388 26.41 31.41 -27.29
N MET A 389 26.38 30.64 -28.39
CA MET A 389 27.55 30.47 -29.26
C MET A 389 28.03 31.81 -29.84
N GLN A 390 27.13 32.73 -30.22
CA GLN A 390 27.51 34.05 -30.73
C GLN A 390 28.25 34.89 -29.69
N VAL A 391 27.86 34.78 -28.41
CA VAL A 391 28.55 35.46 -27.31
C VAL A 391 29.90 34.80 -27.01
N GLU A 392 29.94 33.48 -26.90
CA GLU A 392 31.15 32.74 -26.51
C GLU A 392 32.27 32.83 -27.56
N GLN A 393 31.89 32.80 -28.85
CA GLN A 393 32.82 32.83 -29.99
C GLN A 393 33.21 34.25 -30.41
N ALA A 394 32.61 35.29 -29.84
CA ALA A 394 33.04 36.66 -30.09
C ALA A 394 34.50 36.84 -29.61
N GLY A 395 35.39 37.18 -30.53
CA GLY A 395 36.84 37.15 -30.28
C GLY A 395 37.39 38.31 -29.43
N THR A 396 36.73 39.47 -29.44
CA THR A 396 37.15 40.64 -28.64
C THR A 396 36.14 40.95 -27.53
N VAL A 397 36.60 41.62 -26.47
CA VAL A 397 35.77 42.02 -25.32
C VAL A 397 34.58 42.90 -25.74
N ASP A 398 34.83 43.87 -26.63
CA ASP A 398 33.79 44.78 -27.15
C ASP A 398 32.73 44.01 -27.97
N LEU A 399 33.16 43.13 -28.87
CA LEU A 399 32.25 42.29 -29.65
C LEU A 399 31.48 41.31 -28.77
N THR A 400 32.09 40.78 -27.71
CA THR A 400 31.43 39.90 -26.74
C THR A 400 30.34 40.66 -25.99
N SER A 401 30.65 41.86 -25.51
CA SER A 401 29.72 42.70 -24.75
C SER A 401 28.54 43.15 -25.63
N LYS A 402 28.81 43.52 -26.89
CA LYS A 402 27.79 43.88 -27.89
C LYS A 402 26.92 42.69 -28.29
N ALA A 403 27.52 41.52 -28.55
CA ALA A 403 26.76 40.30 -28.85
C ALA A 403 25.85 39.91 -27.68
N TYR A 404 26.32 40.09 -26.44
CA TYR A 404 25.51 39.85 -25.25
C TYR A 404 24.31 40.80 -25.16
N ASP A 405 24.50 42.11 -25.40
CA ASP A 405 23.39 43.09 -25.49
C ASP A 405 22.39 42.72 -26.59
N GLU A 406 22.87 42.37 -27.78
CA GLU A 406 22.04 41.99 -28.92
C GLU A 406 21.22 40.72 -28.65
N GLN A 407 21.81 39.73 -27.96
CA GLN A 407 21.18 38.46 -27.66
C GLN A 407 20.49 38.38 -26.30
N LEU A 408 20.58 39.42 -25.46
CA LEU A 408 20.14 39.42 -24.06
C LEU A 408 18.82 38.71 -23.79
N LEU A 409 17.77 39.06 -24.54
CA LEU A 409 16.43 38.47 -24.36
C LEU A 409 16.46 36.95 -24.59
N TRP A 410 17.14 36.47 -25.63
CA TRP A 410 17.31 35.04 -25.90
C TRP A 410 18.16 34.33 -24.85
N LEU A 411 19.16 35.00 -24.27
CA LEU A 411 19.99 34.41 -23.23
C LEU A 411 19.20 34.18 -21.94
N MET A 412 18.26 35.08 -21.61
CA MET A 412 17.40 34.97 -20.43
C MET A 412 16.47 33.74 -20.47
N LEU A 413 16.22 33.16 -21.65
CA LEU A 413 15.43 31.93 -21.82
C LEU A 413 16.21 30.66 -21.41
N ASP A 414 17.53 30.74 -21.20
CA ASP A 414 18.33 29.60 -20.75
C ASP A 414 18.12 29.37 -19.23
N PRO A 415 17.67 28.19 -18.79
CA PRO A 415 17.59 27.85 -17.37
C PRO A 415 18.92 28.03 -16.62
N ASN A 416 20.05 27.86 -17.32
CA ASN A 416 21.40 27.99 -16.78
C ASN A 416 22.03 29.37 -17.05
N TYR A 417 21.22 30.39 -17.38
CA TYR A 417 21.67 31.73 -17.75
C TYR A 417 22.75 32.31 -16.82
N ARG A 418 22.56 32.17 -15.50
CA ARG A 418 23.52 32.65 -14.48
C ARG A 418 24.88 31.97 -14.61
N SER A 419 24.89 30.64 -14.52
CA SER A 419 26.10 29.82 -14.61
C SER A 419 26.82 30.04 -15.94
N ARG A 420 26.09 30.07 -17.06
CA ARG A 420 26.67 30.35 -18.37
C ARG A 420 27.28 31.75 -18.45
N THR A 421 26.59 32.79 -17.98
CA THR A 421 27.16 34.15 -17.93
C THR A 421 28.45 34.18 -17.09
N GLU A 422 28.47 33.53 -15.93
CA GLU A 422 29.68 33.44 -15.09
C GLU A 422 30.83 32.73 -15.83
N THR A 423 30.57 31.63 -16.52
CA THR A 423 31.59 30.88 -17.26
C THR A 423 32.13 31.64 -18.47
N THR A 424 31.26 32.26 -19.28
CA THR A 424 31.65 33.00 -20.50
C THR A 424 32.54 34.19 -20.17
N PHE A 425 32.26 34.87 -19.05
CA PHE A 425 32.97 36.09 -18.66
C PHE A 425 34.04 35.87 -17.59
N ARG A 426 34.24 34.65 -17.06
CA ARG A 426 35.18 34.36 -15.96
C ARG A 426 36.59 34.95 -16.15
N ASN A 427 37.12 34.85 -17.36
CA ASN A 427 38.48 35.31 -17.72
C ASN A 427 38.46 36.52 -18.68
N ARG A 428 37.32 37.19 -18.84
CA ARG A 428 37.14 38.34 -19.74
C ARG A 428 36.65 39.55 -18.95
N THR A 429 36.99 40.74 -19.41
CA THR A 429 36.35 41.97 -18.92
C THR A 429 35.06 42.22 -19.71
N PHE A 430 34.16 43.02 -19.16
CA PHE A 430 32.95 43.47 -19.83
C PHE A 430 33.03 45.00 -20.03
N ASP A 431 32.76 45.46 -21.25
CA ASP A 431 32.79 46.89 -21.61
C ASP A 431 31.35 47.37 -21.89
N PRO A 432 30.67 48.01 -20.91
CA PRO A 432 29.31 48.47 -21.08
C PRO A 432 29.20 49.70 -21.99
N SER A 433 28.15 49.79 -22.81
CA SER A 433 27.83 51.04 -23.51
C SER A 433 27.04 52.01 -22.61
N PRO A 434 27.29 53.34 -22.64
CA PRO A 434 26.45 54.34 -21.98
C PRO A 434 24.97 54.26 -22.35
N LEU A 435 24.67 53.71 -23.53
CA LEU A 435 23.33 53.63 -24.09
C LEU A 435 22.53 52.37 -23.69
N TRP A 436 23.14 51.47 -22.93
CA TRP A 436 22.50 50.22 -22.47
C TRP A 436 21.68 50.46 -21.21
N PHE A 437 20.47 51.02 -21.38
CA PHE A 437 19.58 51.36 -20.27
C PHE A 437 19.29 50.16 -19.35
N TRP A 438 19.23 48.95 -19.90
CA TRP A 438 19.04 47.71 -19.13
C TRP A 438 20.22 47.40 -18.19
N TYR A 439 21.46 47.63 -18.64
CA TYR A 439 22.66 47.38 -17.84
C TYR A 439 22.76 48.41 -16.72
N TRP A 440 22.58 49.68 -17.06
CA TRP A 440 22.67 50.78 -16.10
C TRP A 440 21.56 50.77 -15.06
N TYR A 441 20.38 50.28 -15.43
CA TYR A 441 19.34 49.97 -14.47
C TYR A 441 19.85 48.98 -13.41
N GLY A 442 20.41 47.84 -13.83
CA GLY A 442 20.96 46.85 -12.90
C GLY A 442 22.10 47.41 -12.03
N TYR A 443 23.04 48.09 -12.67
CA TYR A 443 24.23 48.66 -12.03
C TYR A 443 23.90 49.72 -10.98
N ARG A 444 22.98 50.66 -11.27
CA ARG A 444 22.66 51.76 -10.34
C ARG A 444 21.83 51.29 -9.15
N HIS A 445 20.93 50.33 -9.37
CA HIS A 445 19.90 50.02 -8.38
C HIS A 445 20.20 48.77 -7.55
N TYR A 446 21.06 47.88 -8.03
CA TYR A 446 21.36 46.62 -7.34
C TYR A 446 22.84 46.43 -6.99
N ASN A 447 23.72 47.38 -7.35
CA ASN A 447 25.10 47.42 -6.89
C ASN A 447 25.23 48.34 -5.65
N PRO A 448 25.85 47.90 -4.55
CA PRO A 448 26.00 48.72 -3.34
C PRO A 448 26.91 49.95 -3.50
N HIS A 449 27.82 49.98 -4.48
CA HIS A 449 28.75 51.10 -4.68
C HIS A 449 28.87 51.50 -6.17
N PRO A 450 27.83 52.11 -6.78
CA PRO A 450 27.89 52.55 -8.17
C PRO A 450 28.84 53.76 -8.31
N THR A 451 29.96 53.58 -9.01
CA THR A 451 30.97 54.63 -9.24
C THR A 451 30.71 55.46 -10.50
N TYR A 452 29.81 54.97 -11.37
CA TYR A 452 29.45 55.62 -12.63
C TYR A 452 27.95 55.93 -12.69
N LYS A 453 27.60 57.13 -13.17
CA LYS A 453 26.21 57.56 -13.42
C LYS A 453 26.09 57.97 -14.89
N PRO A 454 25.39 57.18 -15.74
CA PRO A 454 25.16 57.57 -17.13
C PRO A 454 24.25 58.80 -17.19
N ASN A 455 24.54 59.73 -18.10
CA ASN A 455 23.61 60.79 -18.48
C ASN A 455 22.65 60.26 -19.55
N ILE A 456 21.37 60.15 -19.20
CA ILE A 456 20.31 59.55 -20.03
C ILE A 456 19.80 60.56 -21.06
N ASP A 457 19.80 61.86 -20.70
CA ASP A 457 19.27 62.95 -21.52
C ASP A 457 20.29 63.42 -22.56
N ALA A 458 21.60 63.25 -22.30
CA ALA A 458 22.68 63.54 -23.24
C ALA A 458 23.77 62.43 -23.25
N PRO A 459 23.52 61.28 -23.90
CA PRO A 459 24.43 60.13 -23.85
C PRO A 459 25.76 60.34 -24.58
N ALA A 460 25.78 61.24 -25.57
CA ALA A 460 26.99 61.60 -26.32
C ALA A 460 28.01 62.38 -25.47
N GLU A 461 27.56 62.98 -24.37
CA GLU A 461 28.40 63.73 -23.42
C GLU A 461 28.77 62.88 -22.19
N ALA A 462 28.32 61.62 -22.13
CA ALA A 462 28.61 60.74 -21.00
C ALA A 462 30.08 60.28 -21.03
N PRO A 463 30.81 60.34 -19.91
CA PRO A 463 32.18 59.83 -19.84
C PRO A 463 32.24 58.34 -20.18
N LYS A 464 33.37 57.86 -20.72
CA LYS A 464 33.53 56.43 -21.03
C LYS A 464 33.37 55.61 -19.74
N PRO A 465 32.52 54.58 -19.73
CA PRO A 465 32.29 53.79 -18.54
C PRO A 465 33.51 52.90 -18.21
N PRO A 466 33.71 52.56 -16.93
CA PRO A 466 34.82 51.69 -16.52
C PRO A 466 34.61 50.26 -17.01
N THR A 467 35.70 49.60 -17.42
CA THR A 467 35.70 48.17 -17.70
C THR A 467 35.59 47.40 -16.39
N ILE A 468 34.72 46.39 -16.36
CA ILE A 468 34.49 45.58 -15.16
C ILE A 468 34.97 44.13 -15.33
N PRO A 469 35.46 43.48 -14.27
CA PRO A 469 35.76 42.05 -14.29
C PRO A 469 34.49 41.24 -14.59
N GLY A 470 34.61 40.22 -15.42
CA GLY A 470 33.46 39.45 -15.87
C GLY A 470 32.73 38.66 -14.77
N ALA A 471 33.43 38.28 -13.69
CA ALA A 471 32.79 37.69 -12.51
C ALA A 471 31.87 38.70 -11.79
N GLU A 472 32.29 39.96 -11.71
CA GLU A 472 31.47 41.04 -11.15
C GLU A 472 30.28 41.35 -12.05
N PHE A 473 30.50 41.38 -13.38
CA PHE A 473 29.44 41.51 -14.37
C PHE A 473 28.37 40.42 -14.20
N ALA A 474 28.76 39.16 -14.16
CA ALA A 474 27.83 38.04 -14.05
C ALA A 474 27.02 38.08 -12.75
N ASN A 475 27.67 38.43 -11.63
CA ASN A 475 26.99 38.60 -10.35
C ASN A 475 26.00 39.77 -10.38
N ASN A 476 26.39 40.91 -10.97
CA ASN A 476 25.55 42.11 -11.08
C ASN A 476 24.29 41.83 -11.92
N ILE A 477 24.45 41.15 -13.06
CA ILE A 477 23.33 40.83 -13.96
C ILE A 477 22.40 39.78 -13.36
N ALA A 478 22.94 38.71 -12.79
CA ALA A 478 22.13 37.69 -12.12
C ALA A 478 21.29 38.31 -10.98
N THR A 479 21.94 39.14 -10.15
CA THR A 479 21.27 39.86 -9.06
C THR A 479 20.21 40.82 -9.58
N ALA A 480 20.48 41.56 -10.65
CA ALA A 480 19.53 42.51 -11.22
C ALA A 480 18.27 41.82 -11.78
N VAL A 481 18.43 40.72 -12.52
CA VAL A 481 17.30 39.96 -13.09
C VAL A 481 16.47 39.30 -11.99
N GLU A 482 17.13 38.71 -10.99
CA GLU A 482 16.47 38.05 -9.87
C GLU A 482 15.69 39.05 -9.00
N LYS A 483 16.35 40.14 -8.55
CA LYS A 483 15.68 41.17 -7.74
C LYS A 483 14.58 41.90 -8.49
N THR A 484 14.78 42.17 -9.79
CA THR A 484 13.71 42.77 -10.61
C THR A 484 12.51 41.84 -10.70
N SER A 485 12.72 40.55 -10.97
CA SER A 485 11.60 39.59 -11.06
C SER A 485 10.84 39.44 -9.75
N SER A 486 11.50 39.63 -8.61
CA SER A 486 10.86 39.65 -7.29
C SER A 486 10.13 40.96 -6.98
N ASN A 487 10.63 42.10 -7.47
CA ASN A 487 10.13 43.44 -7.13
C ASN A 487 9.20 44.07 -8.19
N ILE A 488 9.01 43.41 -9.35
CA ILE A 488 8.23 43.96 -10.48
C ILE A 488 6.73 44.03 -10.17
N VAL A 489 6.26 43.22 -9.22
CA VAL A 489 4.89 43.19 -8.74
C VAL A 489 4.91 43.52 -7.25
N THR A 490 4.04 44.43 -6.79
CA THR A 490 3.97 44.78 -5.36
C THR A 490 3.34 43.66 -4.51
N ASP A 491 2.39 42.93 -5.10
CA ASP A 491 1.68 41.80 -4.50
C ASP A 491 1.71 40.60 -5.47
N ILE A 492 2.64 39.67 -5.21
CA ILE A 492 2.84 38.46 -6.01
C ILE A 492 1.59 37.55 -5.94
N GLU A 493 0.88 37.53 -4.80
CA GLU A 493 -0.31 36.70 -4.64
C GLU A 493 -1.46 37.23 -5.51
N LYS A 494 -1.69 38.55 -5.50
CA LYS A 494 -2.69 39.20 -6.36
C LYS A 494 -2.40 38.98 -7.85
N PHE A 495 -1.14 39.08 -8.26
CA PHE A 495 -0.74 38.80 -9.64
C PHE A 495 -0.91 37.32 -10.02
N ALA A 496 -0.49 36.39 -9.16
CA ALA A 496 -0.68 34.96 -9.41
C ALA A 496 -2.17 34.59 -9.49
N ASN A 497 -3.00 35.11 -8.57
CA ASN A 497 -4.44 34.88 -8.57
C ASN A 497 -5.13 35.43 -9.82
N ALA A 498 -4.64 36.55 -10.37
CA ALA A 498 -5.17 37.13 -11.60
C ALA A 498 -4.81 36.32 -12.87
N ILE A 499 -3.76 35.49 -12.84
CA ILE A 499 -3.34 34.62 -13.96
C ILE A 499 -4.12 33.31 -13.98
N ILE A 500 -4.57 32.81 -12.82
CA ILE A 500 -5.28 31.54 -12.73
C ILE A 500 -6.63 31.68 -13.47
N PRO A 501 -6.89 30.87 -14.51
CA PRO A 501 -8.19 30.88 -15.17
C PRO A 501 -9.27 30.57 -14.14
N MET A 502 -10.32 31.38 -14.13
CA MET A 502 -11.48 31.21 -13.25
C MET A 502 -11.92 29.76 -13.28
N GLN A 503 -11.88 29.08 -12.12
CA GLN A 503 -12.20 27.66 -12.06
C GLN A 503 -13.59 27.46 -12.67
N PRO A 504 -13.79 26.48 -13.58
CA PRO A 504 -15.10 26.20 -14.11
C PRO A 504 -16.03 25.95 -12.93
N GLN A 505 -17.13 26.71 -12.86
CA GLN A 505 -18.16 26.52 -11.83
C GLN A 505 -18.49 25.03 -11.78
N LYS A 506 -18.48 24.46 -10.57
CA LYS A 506 -18.74 23.04 -10.31
C LYS A 506 -19.93 22.59 -11.15
N ALA A 507 -19.68 21.72 -12.13
CA ALA A 507 -20.73 21.10 -12.91
C ALA A 507 -21.76 20.47 -11.96
N SER A 508 -23.02 20.79 -12.18
CA SER A 508 -24.15 20.27 -11.39
C SER A 508 -24.11 18.75 -11.39
N HIS A 509 -24.12 18.15 -10.20
CA HIS A 509 -24.27 16.70 -10.00
C HIS A 509 -25.76 16.27 -10.01
N ALA A 510 -26.68 17.14 -10.41
CA ALA A 510 -28.08 16.76 -10.54
C ALA A 510 -28.27 15.91 -11.80
N PRO A 511 -28.81 14.67 -11.68
CA PRO A 511 -29.12 13.85 -12.84
C PRO A 511 -30.23 14.51 -13.66
N ALA A 512 -29.93 14.81 -14.92
CA ALA A 512 -30.93 15.19 -15.90
C ALA A 512 -31.75 13.95 -16.27
N ARG A 513 -33.00 13.90 -15.79
CA ARG A 513 -34.08 12.91 -16.04
C ARG A 513 -34.31 11.89 -14.91
N ARG A 514 -35.34 12.18 -14.11
CA ARG A 514 -36.23 11.17 -13.52
C ARG A 514 -37.14 10.66 -14.65
N GLU A 515 -37.37 9.35 -14.71
CA GLU A 515 -38.24 8.65 -15.67
C GLU A 515 -37.60 8.31 -17.02
N SER A 516 -36.91 7.17 -17.07
CA SER A 516 -36.80 6.35 -18.27
C SER A 516 -36.88 4.88 -17.88
N GLY A 517 -37.98 4.24 -18.23
CA GLY A 517 -38.24 2.83 -18.01
C GLY A 517 -37.29 1.94 -18.79
N CYS A 518 -37.06 0.75 -18.25
CA CYS A 518 -36.31 -0.33 -18.86
C CYS A 518 -36.83 -0.64 -20.28
N VAL A 519 -35.93 -0.58 -21.26
CA VAL A 519 -36.03 -1.38 -22.47
C VAL A 519 -34.83 -2.32 -22.45
N CYS A 520 -35.09 -3.57 -22.09
CA CYS A 520 -34.18 -4.67 -22.32
C CYS A 520 -34.20 -5.05 -23.81
N ALA A 521 -33.02 -5.30 -24.37
CA ALA A 521 -32.85 -6.24 -25.47
C ALA A 521 -31.59 -7.07 -25.18
N CYS A 522 -31.82 -8.35 -24.94
CA CYS A 522 -30.89 -9.33 -24.39
C CYS A 522 -29.74 -9.71 -25.34
N ALA A 523 -28.60 -10.10 -24.77
CA ALA A 523 -27.83 -11.26 -25.24
C ALA A 523 -26.93 -11.80 -24.10
N ALA A 524 -27.20 -13.04 -23.68
CA ALA A 524 -26.41 -13.96 -22.85
C ALA A 524 -26.50 -13.89 -21.29
N CYS A 525 -27.00 -15.00 -20.74
CA CYS A 525 -27.03 -15.49 -19.34
C CYS A 525 -25.68 -15.36 -18.59
N ALA A 526 -25.57 -15.44 -17.26
CA ALA A 526 -26.35 -16.23 -16.31
C ALA A 526 -26.24 -15.65 -14.88
N CYS A 527 -27.32 -15.80 -14.10
CA CYS A 527 -27.23 -15.79 -12.64
C CYS A 527 -26.53 -17.06 -12.16
N ALA A 528 -25.69 -16.93 -11.14
CA ALA A 528 -25.33 -18.03 -10.25
C ALA A 528 -25.33 -17.50 -8.82
N CYS A 529 -26.36 -17.89 -8.06
CA CYS A 529 -26.28 -17.95 -6.61
C CYS A 529 -25.28 -19.04 -6.22
N ALA A 530 -24.47 -18.78 -5.21
CA ALA A 530 -23.86 -19.82 -4.39
C ALA A 530 -23.81 -19.33 -2.95
N CYS A 531 -24.76 -19.84 -2.16
CA CYS A 531 -24.62 -20.00 -0.72
C CYS A 531 -23.60 -21.13 -0.46
N VAL A 532 -22.85 -21.07 0.63
CA VAL A 532 -22.67 -22.12 1.67
C VAL A 532 -21.50 -21.73 2.60
N SER A 533 -21.75 -21.87 3.89
CA SER A 533 -20.87 -21.60 5.04
C SER A 533 -20.36 -22.90 5.70
N CYS A 534 -19.42 -22.74 6.65
CA CYS A 534 -19.03 -23.65 7.78
C CYS A 534 -18.07 -24.82 7.46
N ALA A 535 -17.14 -25.29 8.32
CA ALA A 535 -16.94 -25.17 9.78
C ALA A 535 -15.46 -25.39 10.23
N CYS A 536 -15.14 -24.97 11.46
CA CYS A 536 -14.01 -25.45 12.27
C CYS A 536 -14.46 -26.57 13.21
N ALA A 537 -13.55 -27.41 13.73
CA ALA A 537 -13.78 -28.24 14.92
C ALA A 537 -12.48 -28.48 15.70
N CYS A 538 -12.54 -28.23 17.01
CA CYS A 538 -11.65 -28.74 18.05
C CYS A 538 -12.38 -29.91 18.73
N ALA A 539 -11.62 -30.85 19.27
CA ALA A 539 -12.09 -32.12 19.79
C ALA A 539 -12.24 -32.09 21.31
N GLY A 540 -13.29 -32.75 21.81
CA GLY A 540 -13.56 -33.03 23.22
C GLY A 540 -14.90 -33.76 23.42
N GLY A 541 -14.96 -34.61 24.45
CA GLY A 541 -16.17 -35.33 24.88
C GLY A 541 -17.23 -34.38 25.44
N GLY A 542 -18.50 -34.78 25.34
CA GLY A 542 -19.63 -33.92 25.71
C GLY A 542 -20.91 -34.70 26.05
N VAL A 543 -21.82 -34.03 26.75
CA VAL A 543 -23.10 -34.57 27.22
C VAL A 543 -24.27 -33.79 26.61
N GLY A 544 -25.34 -34.49 26.23
CA GLY A 544 -26.42 -33.96 25.40
C GLY A 544 -27.78 -33.90 26.03
#